data_AF-A0A377WCM5-F1
#
_entry.id   AF-A0A377WCM5-F1
#
_cell.length_a   1.000
_cell.length_b   1.000
_cell.length_c   1.000
_cell.angle_alpha   90.00
_cell.angle_beta   90.00
_cell.angle_gamma   90.00
#
_symmetry.space_group_name_H-M   'P 1'
#
loop_
_entity.id
_entity.type
_entity.pdbx_description
1 polymer ?
#
loop_
_entity_poly.entity_id
_entity_poly.type
_entity_poly.pdbx_seq_one_letter_code
_entity_poly.pdbx_strand_id
1 'polypeptide(L)'
;MLTYHHILRDEENTRFRHTSTTTSVRAFTNQMTWLRDQGYTTLTLYQLEGYVRNKINLPARAVAITFDDGLKSVNRYAYPVLKQYGFHATRVYYLLAY
;
A
#
# COMPACT_ATOMS: atom_id res chain seq x y z
N MET A 1 -6.70 0.79 7.29
CA MET A 1 -5.34 0.48 6.80
C MET A 1 -5.46 -0.64 5.76
N LEU A 2 -4.69 -0.58 4.68
CA LEU A 2 -4.65 -1.62 3.64
C LEU A 2 -3.22 -2.16 3.57
N THR A 3 -3.07 -3.47 3.83
CA THR A 3 -1.77 -4.13 3.83
C THR A 3 -1.64 -5.01 2.59
N TYR A 4 -0.56 -4.79 1.85
CA TYR A 4 -0.16 -5.61 0.71
C TYR A 4 1.18 -6.29 1.03
N HIS A 5 1.52 -7.34 0.29
CA HIS A 5 2.82 -7.98 0.39
C HIS A 5 3.42 -8.06 -1.00
N HIS A 6 2.99 -9.06 -1.78
CA HIS A 6 3.54 -9.30 -3.10
C HIS A 6 2.66 -8.68 -4.18
N ILE A 7 3.28 -7.96 -5.12
CA ILE A 7 2.59 -7.35 -6.26
C ILE A 7 3.22 -7.92 -7.52
N LEU A 8 2.48 -8.72 -8.30
CA LEU A 8 3.02 -9.37 -9.50
C LEU A 8 2.12 -9.15 -10.71
N ARG A 9 2.67 -9.22 -11.91
CA ARG A 9 1.83 -9.35 -13.10
C ARG A 9 1.24 -10.76 -13.16
N ASP A 10 0.08 -10.91 -13.79
CA ASP A 10 -0.64 -12.20 -13.83
C ASP A 10 0.24 -13.29 -14.49
N GLU A 11 1.00 -12.92 -15.53
CA GLU A 11 1.94 -13.79 -16.23
C GLU A 11 3.17 -14.20 -15.41
N GLU A 12 3.62 -13.35 -14.48
CA GLU A 12 4.75 -13.65 -13.59
C GLU A 12 4.32 -14.43 -12.35
N ASN A 13 3.03 -14.36 -11.99
CA ASN A 13 2.47 -15.12 -10.89
C ASN A 13 2.25 -16.59 -11.30
N THR A 14 3.33 -17.35 -11.40
CA THR A 14 3.28 -18.80 -11.68
C THR A 14 3.24 -19.63 -10.41
N ARG A 15 3.90 -19.17 -9.33
CA ARG A 15 4.11 -19.92 -8.09
C ARG A 15 3.18 -19.54 -6.94
N PHE A 16 2.49 -18.40 -7.02
CA PHE A 16 1.72 -17.83 -5.90
C PHE A 16 0.24 -17.56 -6.27
N ARG A 17 -0.29 -18.25 -7.30
CA ARG A 17 -1.65 -18.02 -7.85
C ARG A 17 -2.78 -18.19 -6.85
N HIS A 18 -2.55 -19.00 -5.81
CA HIS A 18 -3.53 -19.30 -4.77
C HIS A 18 -3.08 -18.79 -3.39
N THR A 19 -2.09 -17.90 -3.36
CA THR A 19 -1.61 -17.30 -2.12
C THR A 19 -2.38 -16.00 -1.89
N SER A 20 -3.10 -15.92 -0.77
CA SER A 20 -3.92 -14.75 -0.41
C SER A 20 -3.14 -13.43 -0.28
N THR A 21 -1.81 -13.49 -0.10
CA THR A 21 -0.94 -12.33 0.06
C THR A 21 -0.31 -11.83 -1.25
N THR A 22 -0.62 -12.46 -2.40
CA THR A 22 -0.19 -11.98 -3.72
C THR A 22 -1.33 -11.26 -4.43
N THR A 23 -1.11 -9.99 -4.75
CA THR A 23 -2.07 -9.15 -5.50
C THR A 23 -1.53 -8.88 -6.90
N SER A 24 -2.40 -8.92 -7.92
CA SER A 24 -1.95 -8.61 -9.28
C SER A 24 -1.76 -7.11 -9.49
N VAL A 25 -0.87 -6.71 -10.41
CA VAL A 25 -0.70 -5.29 -10.78
C VAL A 25 -2.02 -4.68 -11.24
N ARG A 26 -2.84 -5.44 -11.99
CA ARG A 26 -4.17 -5.01 -12.44
C ARG A 26 -5.09 -4.74 -11.24
N ALA A 27 -5.18 -5.68 -10.30
CA ALA A 27 -6.02 -5.51 -9.12
C ALA A 27 -5.57 -4.33 -8.26
N PHE A 28 -4.27 -4.21 -8.02
CA PHE A 28 -3.69 -3.09 -7.27
C PHE A 28 -3.98 -1.74 -7.93
N THR A 29 -3.80 -1.64 -9.26
CA THR A 29 -4.08 -0.41 -10.01
C THR A 29 -5.55 -0.02 -9.93
N ASN A 30 -6.46 -1.00 -10.04
CA ASN A 30 -7.90 -0.77 -9.90
C ASN A 30 -8.26 -0.29 -8.49
N GLN A 31 -7.65 -0.85 -7.44
CA GLN A 31 -7.86 -0.40 -6.07
C GLN A 31 -7.35 1.03 -5.86
N MET A 32 -6.17 1.39 -6.38
CA MET A 32 -5.65 2.75 -6.27
C MET A 32 -6.50 3.76 -7.05
N THR A 33 -6.97 3.37 -8.24
CA THR A 33 -7.92 4.15 -9.04
C THR A 33 -9.20 4.42 -8.25
N TRP A 34 -9.76 3.37 -7.63
CA TRP A 34 -10.97 3.50 -6.83
C TRP A 34 -10.77 4.41 -5.62
N LEU A 35 -9.64 4.31 -4.90
CA LEU A 35 -9.31 5.22 -3.80
C LEU A 35 -9.26 6.68 -4.27
N ARG A 36 -8.60 6.96 -5.39
CA ARG A 36 -8.56 8.30 -5.98
C ARG A 36 -9.97 8.80 -6.32
N ASP A 37 -10.76 7.98 -7.01
CA ASP A 37 -12.10 8.37 -7.48
C ASP A 37 -13.08 8.59 -6.32
N GLN A 38 -12.87 7.88 -5.22
CA GLN A 38 -13.60 8.09 -3.97
C GLN A 38 -13.00 9.21 -3.09
N GLY A 39 -11.98 9.93 -3.55
CA GLY A 39 -11.40 11.06 -2.82
C GLY A 39 -10.69 10.68 -1.52
N TYR A 40 -10.07 9.49 -1.47
CA TYR A 40 -9.23 9.11 -0.34
C TYR A 40 -7.89 9.82 -0.38
N THR A 41 -7.46 10.31 0.79
CA THR A 41 -6.08 10.74 1.04
C THR A 41 -5.30 9.59 1.65
N THR A 42 -4.17 9.24 1.04
CA THR A 42 -3.25 8.26 1.60
C THR A 42 -2.36 8.88 2.68
N LEU A 43 -2.20 8.21 3.81
CA LEU A 43 -1.45 8.69 4.95
C LEU A 43 -0.02 8.16 4.99
N THR A 44 0.90 8.99 5.48
CA THR A 44 2.18 8.54 6.03
C THR A 44 2.00 7.98 7.44
N LEU A 45 2.92 7.13 7.92
CA LEU A 45 2.87 6.66 9.31
C LEU A 45 3.03 7.78 10.34
N TYR A 46 3.75 8.86 10.03
CA TYR A 46 3.85 10.03 10.91
C TYR A 46 2.50 10.74 11.09
N GLN A 47 1.70 10.84 10.03
CA GLN A 47 0.35 11.39 10.12
C GLN A 47 -0.57 10.45 10.92
N LEU A 48 -0.44 9.14 10.71
CA LEU A 48 -1.20 8.16 11.49
C LEU A 48 -0.84 8.22 12.99
N GLU A 49 0.45 8.30 13.32
CA GLU A 49 0.93 8.48 14.70
C GLU A 49 0.39 9.79 15.30
N GLY A 50 0.50 10.90 14.57
CA GLY A 50 0.00 12.19 15.02
C GLY A 50 -1.49 12.14 15.36
N TYR A 51 -2.29 11.43 14.56
CA TYR A 51 -3.72 11.23 14.83
C TYR A 51 -3.95 10.43 16.11
N VAL A 52 -3.27 9.28 16.27
CA VAL A 52 -3.37 8.44 17.47
C VAL A 52 -2.96 9.20 18.74
N ARG A 53 -1.99 10.10 18.64
CA ARG A 53 -1.53 10.96 19.73
C ARG A 53 -2.37 12.24 19.92
N ASN A 54 -3.50 12.37 19.23
CA ASN A 54 -4.38 13.55 19.27
C ASN A 54 -3.66 14.87 18.91
N LYS A 55 -2.66 14.82 18.02
CA LYS A 55 -1.88 15.99 17.56
C LYS A 55 -2.39 16.57 16.25
N ILE A 56 -3.07 15.78 15.43
CA ILE A 56 -3.64 16.22 14.16
C ILE A 56 -5.03 15.62 13.97
N ASN A 57 -5.84 16.27 13.14
CA ASN A 57 -7.05 15.68 12.57
C ASN A 57 -6.74 15.13 11.18
N LEU A 58 -7.41 14.04 10.80
CA LEU A 58 -7.29 13.45 9.47
C LEU A 58 -8.44 13.89 8.57
N PRO A 59 -8.27 13.87 7.24
CA PRO A 59 -9.37 14.01 6.30
C PRO A 59 -10.46 12.96 6.55
N ALA A 60 -11.70 13.28 6.20
CA ALA A 60 -12.85 12.38 6.37
C ALA A 60 -12.64 11.01 5.67
N ARG A 61 -11.93 10.99 4.54
CA ARG A 61 -11.55 9.77 3.81
C ARG A 61 -10.03 9.65 3.81
N ALA A 62 -9.51 8.90 4.77
CA ALA A 62 -8.08 8.68 4.91
C ALA A 62 -7.75 7.18 4.97
N VAL A 63 -6.65 6.77 4.35
CA VAL A 63 -6.19 5.38 4.36
C VAL A 63 -4.67 5.29 4.47
N ALA A 64 -4.16 4.46 5.37
CA ALA A 64 -2.75 4.07 5.37
C ALA A 64 -2.58 2.84 4.47
N ILE A 65 -1.61 2.89 3.56
CA ILE A 65 -1.22 1.77 2.69
C ILE A 65 0.14 1.25 3.16
N THR A 66 0.24 -0.04 3.44
CA THR A 66 1.49 -0.68 3.87
C THR A 66 1.87 -1.84 2.96
N PHE A 67 3.18 -2.10 2.87
CA PHE A 67 3.76 -3.23 2.16
C PHE A 67 4.72 -3.99 3.08
N ASP A 68 4.40 -5.23 3.40
CA ASP A 68 5.21 -6.06 4.29
C ASP A 68 6.26 -6.88 3.50
N ASP A 69 7.13 -7.61 4.20
CA ASP A 69 8.16 -8.53 3.66
C ASP A 69 9.32 -7.91 2.86
N GLY A 70 9.30 -6.61 2.57
CA GLY A 70 10.39 -5.93 1.86
C GLY A 70 10.60 -6.39 0.41
N LEU A 71 9.61 -7.06 -0.21
CA LEU A 71 9.71 -7.68 -1.54
C LEU A 71 10.04 -6.67 -2.65
N LYS A 72 10.97 -7.03 -3.54
CA LYS A 72 11.42 -6.19 -4.67
C LYS A 72 10.28 -5.81 -5.61
N SER A 73 9.26 -6.67 -5.71
CA SER A 73 8.13 -6.47 -6.60
C SER A 73 7.30 -5.23 -6.26
N VAL A 74 7.31 -4.79 -4.99
CA VAL A 74 6.69 -3.54 -4.55
C VAL A 74 7.31 -2.34 -5.27
N ASN A 75 8.64 -2.23 -5.28
CA ASN A 75 9.32 -1.13 -6.00
C ASN A 75 9.14 -1.25 -7.51
N ARG A 76 9.11 -2.49 -8.03
CA ARG A 76 8.99 -2.73 -9.47
C ARG A 76 7.60 -2.38 -10.00
N TYR A 77 6.54 -2.65 -9.24
CA TYR A 77 5.17 -2.62 -9.74
C TYR A 77 4.22 -1.71 -8.98
N ALA A 78 4.29 -1.66 -7.65
CA ALA A 78 3.39 -0.80 -6.88
C ALA A 78 3.85 0.67 -6.88
N TYR A 79 5.16 0.91 -6.75
CA TYR A 79 5.71 2.27 -6.66
C TYR A 79 5.34 3.17 -7.86
N PRO A 80 5.45 2.73 -9.13
CA PRO A 80 5.03 3.56 -10.28
C PRO A 80 3.55 3.95 -10.23
N VAL A 81 2.67 3.03 -9.81
CA VAL A 81 1.23 3.26 -9.68
C VAL A 81 0.95 4.28 -8.58
N LEU A 82 1.56 4.11 -7.40
CA LEU A 82 1.43 5.07 -6.29
C LEU A 82 1.93 6.46 -6.71
N LYS A 83 3.08 6.52 -7.39
CA LYS A 83 3.66 7.78 -7.90
C LYS A 83 2.73 8.49 -8.88
N GLN A 84 2.04 7.76 -9.75
CA GLN A 84 1.07 8.33 -10.70
C GLN A 84 -0.08 9.05 -9.98
N TYR A 85 -0.52 8.55 -8.82
CA TYR A 85 -1.61 9.15 -8.04
C TYR A 85 -1.14 10.11 -6.94
N GLY A 86 0.17 10.30 -6.76
CA GLY A 86 0.72 11.07 -5.64
C GLY A 86 0.44 10.41 -4.28
N PHE A 87 0.23 9.08 -4.25
CA PHE A 87 -0.11 8.35 -3.04
C PHE A 87 1.11 8.02 -2.18
N HIS A 88 0.94 8.17 -0.88
CA HIS A 88 1.87 7.73 0.15
C HIS A 88 1.61 6.26 0.52
N ALA A 89 2.69 5.52 0.74
CA ALA A 89 2.64 4.19 1.32
C ALA A 89 3.91 3.94 2.14
N THR A 90 3.86 2.98 3.06
CA THR A 90 5.01 2.61 3.89
C THR A 90 5.40 1.16 3.64
N ARG A 91 6.69 0.93 3.45
CA ARG A 91 7.25 -0.43 3.43
C ARG A 91 7.64 -0.81 4.85
N VAL A 92 7.15 -1.94 5.31
CA VAL A 92 7.53 -2.54 6.58
C VAL A 92 8.43 -3.73 6.26
N TYR A 93 9.67 -3.67 6.72
CA TYR A 93 10.59 -4.79 6.75
C TYR A 93 10.96 -5.02 8.21
N TYR A 94 11.04 -6.29 8.63
CA TYR A 94 11.28 -6.78 9.99
C TYR A 94 11.54 -5.69 11.06
N LEU A 95 10.56 -5.46 11.92
CA LEU A 95 10.77 -4.74 13.18
C LEU A 95 11.38 -5.74 14.16
N LEU A 96 12.72 -5.80 14.22
CA LEU A 96 13.38 -6.28 15.42
C LEU A 96 13.20 -5.20 16.49
N ALA A 97 12.11 -5.28 17.25
CA ALA A 97 12.05 -4.64 18.55
C ALA A 97 12.94 -5.46 19.49
N TYR A 98 14.09 -4.90 19.85
CA TYR A 98 14.84 -5.33 21.03
C TYR A 98 14.23 -4.70 22.27
#